data_AF-A0A662BBE1-F1
#
_entry.id   AF-A0A662BBE1-F1
#
_cell.length_a   1.000
_cell.length_b   1.000
_cell.length_c   1.000
_cell.angle_alpha   90.00
_cell.angle_beta   90.00
_cell.angle_gamma   90.00
#
_symmetry.space_group_name_H-M   'P 1'
#
loop_
_entity.id
_entity.type
_entity.pdbx_description
1 polymer ?
#
loop_
_entity_poly.entity_id
_entity_poly.type
_entity_poly.pdbx_seq_one_letter_code
_entity_poly.pdbx_strand_id
1 'polypeptide(L)'
;MYKLVIISLFFVSCQGNATQVNSVTNYSDEFKSLMADTLLNGIQDKILEAFVQSLIIKNESKLNFLDTGLKELYNKRKKNLVLYWSSYLKFYKSIYYLSVEDKKSAEKALDKAIDQVEEMEGKNSEDYALLSMLQGFSFQFSTGLKAPFIAKKVNNNIELAFELDSINIRAYCVSANNDFYTPEKYGGGQVVEKHALKAISLPEQKIKNDYLPSWGKEEAYE
;
A
#
# COMPACT_ATOMS: atom_id res chain seq x y z
N MET A 1 -56.68 6.87 46.79
CA MET A 1 -56.11 6.75 45.42
C MET A 1 -54.97 7.73 45.29
N TYR A 2 -53.71 7.30 45.36
CA TYR A 2 -52.59 7.84 44.57
C TYR A 2 -51.51 6.75 44.55
N LYS A 3 -51.19 6.27 43.34
CA LYS A 3 -50.28 5.15 43.08
C LYS A 3 -48.83 5.60 43.23
N LEU A 4 -48.00 4.72 43.79
CA LEU A 4 -46.53 4.75 43.69
C LEU A 4 -46.09 4.82 42.23
N VAL A 5 -45.08 5.62 41.95
CA VAL A 5 -44.18 5.44 40.80
C VAL A 5 -42.76 5.47 41.34
N ILE A 6 -42.16 4.29 41.49
CA ILE A 6 -40.73 4.10 41.75
C ILE A 6 -40.06 4.13 40.37
N ILE A 7 -39.27 5.17 40.11
CA ILE A 7 -38.46 5.28 38.90
C ILE A 7 -37.20 4.45 39.10
N SER A 8 -37.19 3.24 38.54
CA SER A 8 -35.99 2.41 38.45
C SER A 8 -35.03 3.00 37.41
N LEU A 9 -33.88 3.49 37.87
CA LEU A 9 -32.75 3.87 37.01
C LEU A 9 -32.11 2.59 36.45
N PHE A 10 -32.46 2.25 35.21
CA PHE A 10 -31.70 1.27 34.43
C PHE A 10 -30.37 1.89 34.02
N PHE A 11 -29.29 1.49 34.68
CA PHE A 11 -27.94 1.65 34.13
C PHE A 11 -27.81 0.72 32.93
N VAL A 12 -28.06 1.26 31.73
CA VAL A 12 -27.66 0.62 30.48
C VAL A 12 -26.15 0.74 30.42
N SER A 13 -25.45 -0.35 30.77
CA SER A 13 -24.03 -0.48 30.50
C SER A 13 -23.84 -0.55 28.99
N CYS A 14 -23.39 0.55 28.38
CA CYS A 14 -22.80 0.49 27.06
C CYS A 14 -21.54 -0.38 27.15
N GLN A 15 -21.67 -1.66 26.79
CA GLN A 15 -20.53 -2.44 26.35
C GLN A 15 -20.06 -1.78 25.06
N GLY A 16 -19.10 -0.86 25.19
CA GLY A 16 -18.30 -0.44 24.06
C GLY A 16 -17.64 -1.70 23.51
N ASN A 17 -18.03 -2.10 22.31
CA ASN A 17 -17.24 -3.01 21.51
C ASN A 17 -15.87 -2.36 21.36
N ALA A 18 -14.92 -2.76 22.20
CA ALA A 18 -13.52 -2.61 21.88
C ALA A 18 -13.33 -3.44 20.61
N THR A 19 -13.33 -2.76 19.46
CA THR A 19 -12.70 -3.28 18.25
C THR A 19 -11.37 -3.86 18.70
N GLN A 20 -11.16 -5.16 18.47
CA GLN A 20 -9.85 -5.76 18.60
C GLN A 20 -8.90 -4.89 17.78
N VAL A 21 -8.09 -4.08 18.46
CA VAL A 21 -6.99 -3.38 17.82
C VAL A 21 -6.02 -4.49 17.47
N ASN A 22 -6.15 -5.00 16.25
CA ASN A 22 -5.14 -5.89 15.69
C ASN A 22 -3.80 -5.17 15.83
N SER A 23 -2.84 -5.81 16.50
CA SER A 23 -1.53 -5.22 16.73
C SER A 23 -0.90 -4.83 15.39
N VAL A 24 -0.51 -3.57 15.25
CA VAL A 24 0.17 -3.06 14.05
C VAL A 24 1.49 -3.83 13.86
N THR A 25 1.73 -4.32 12.64
CA THR A 25 2.90 -5.13 12.31
C THR A 25 4.14 -4.27 12.17
N ASN A 26 5.21 -4.63 12.87
CA ASN A 26 6.50 -3.96 12.75
C ASN A 26 7.43 -4.68 11.77
N TYR A 27 7.65 -4.09 10.59
CA TYR A 27 8.58 -4.66 9.60
C TYR A 27 10.01 -4.75 10.10
N SER A 28 10.41 -3.88 11.04
CA SER A 28 11.73 -3.96 11.68
C SER A 28 11.95 -5.28 12.42
N ASP A 29 10.88 -5.91 12.90
CA ASP A 29 10.95 -7.18 13.62
C ASP A 29 10.76 -8.37 12.67
N GLU A 30 9.89 -8.23 11.66
CA GLU A 30 9.73 -9.28 10.64
C GLU A 30 11.01 -9.49 9.84
N PHE A 31 11.68 -8.42 9.37
CA PHE A 31 12.85 -8.59 8.52
C PHE A 31 13.98 -9.32 9.25
N LYS A 32 14.16 -9.13 10.57
CA LYS A 32 15.15 -9.86 11.38
C LYS A 32 14.97 -11.38 11.25
N SER A 33 13.71 -11.83 11.25
CA SER A 33 13.38 -13.26 11.06
C SER A 33 13.52 -13.75 9.62
N LEU A 34 13.65 -12.82 8.66
CA LEU A 34 13.74 -13.08 7.22
C LEU A 34 15.14 -12.83 6.65
N MET A 35 16.13 -12.37 7.45
CA MET A 35 17.45 -12.00 6.94
C MET A 35 18.18 -13.16 6.23
N ALA A 36 17.89 -14.41 6.58
CA ALA A 36 18.47 -15.58 5.91
C ALA A 36 17.83 -15.88 4.54
N ASP A 37 16.67 -15.29 4.21
CA ASP A 37 15.97 -15.54 2.95
C ASP A 37 16.59 -14.71 1.81
N THR A 38 17.37 -15.38 0.97
CA THR A 38 18.08 -14.77 -0.17
C THR A 38 17.16 -14.18 -1.22
N LEU A 39 15.90 -14.61 -1.28
CA LEU A 39 14.89 -14.02 -2.16
C LEU A 39 14.65 -12.55 -1.80
N LEU A 40 14.52 -12.25 -0.50
CA LEU A 40 14.13 -10.92 -0.01
C LEU A 40 15.28 -9.93 0.08
N ASN A 41 16.52 -10.39 0.16
CA ASN A 41 17.68 -9.52 0.11
C ASN A 41 17.70 -8.77 -1.24
N GLY A 42 17.65 -7.44 -1.25
CA GLY A 42 17.64 -6.62 -2.47
C GLY A 42 16.37 -6.82 -3.31
N ILE A 43 15.25 -7.15 -2.67
CA ILE A 43 14.01 -7.51 -3.39
C ILE A 43 13.44 -6.37 -4.23
N GLN A 44 13.57 -5.12 -3.78
CA GLN A 44 13.11 -3.96 -4.55
C GLN A 44 13.83 -3.88 -5.90
N ASP A 45 15.17 -3.96 -5.87
CA ASP A 45 16.00 -3.93 -7.08
C ASP A 45 15.71 -5.13 -7.97
N LYS A 46 15.54 -6.33 -7.39
CA LYS A 46 15.16 -7.53 -8.16
C LYS A 46 13.83 -7.37 -8.88
N ILE A 47 12.84 -6.76 -8.22
CA ILE A 47 11.53 -6.48 -8.84
C ILE A 47 11.71 -5.47 -9.99
N LEU A 48 12.44 -4.39 -9.76
CA LEU A 48 12.69 -3.36 -10.77
C LEU A 48 13.48 -3.91 -11.98
N GLU A 49 14.54 -4.67 -11.73
CA GLU A 49 15.33 -5.35 -12.77
C GLU A 49 14.48 -6.33 -13.57
N ALA A 50 13.66 -7.15 -12.90
CA ALA A 50 12.75 -8.07 -13.57
C ALA A 50 11.74 -7.32 -14.44
N PHE A 51 11.20 -6.20 -13.95
CA PHE A 51 10.31 -5.33 -14.69
C PHE A 51 10.97 -4.73 -15.93
N VAL A 52 12.13 -4.08 -15.77
CA VAL A 52 12.88 -3.47 -16.89
C VAL A 52 13.27 -4.53 -17.93
N GLN A 53 13.75 -5.70 -17.49
CA GLN A 53 14.04 -6.81 -18.42
C GLN A 53 12.78 -7.23 -19.16
N SER A 54 11.65 -7.40 -18.46
CA SER A 54 10.37 -7.77 -19.07
C SER A 54 9.91 -6.78 -20.14
N LEU A 55 10.13 -5.47 -19.93
CA LEU A 55 9.86 -4.45 -20.95
C LEU A 55 10.75 -4.63 -22.19
N ILE A 56 12.06 -4.83 -22.00
CA ILE A 56 13.03 -4.98 -23.09
C ILE A 56 12.72 -6.20 -23.96
N ILE A 57 12.49 -7.36 -23.32
CA ILE A 57 12.29 -8.63 -24.03
C ILE A 57 10.82 -8.93 -24.35
N LYS A 58 9.90 -8.06 -23.92
CA LYS A 58 8.44 -8.24 -24.02
C LYS A 58 7.96 -9.60 -23.52
N ASN A 59 8.45 -10.01 -22.35
CA ASN A 59 8.14 -11.29 -21.74
C ASN A 59 8.14 -11.22 -20.21
N GLU A 60 7.11 -11.78 -19.58
CA GLU A 60 6.87 -11.71 -18.13
C GLU A 60 7.55 -12.80 -17.30
N SER A 61 8.36 -13.68 -17.90
CA SER A 61 8.94 -14.85 -17.22
C SER A 61 9.74 -14.49 -15.97
N LYS A 62 10.49 -13.38 -16.00
CA LYS A 62 11.24 -12.87 -14.84
C LYS A 62 10.32 -12.42 -13.70
N LEU A 63 9.27 -11.68 -14.04
CA LEU A 63 8.25 -11.26 -13.07
C LEU A 63 7.51 -12.49 -12.48
N ASN A 64 7.16 -13.48 -13.32
CA ASN A 64 6.48 -14.69 -12.88
C ASN A 64 7.37 -15.60 -12.00
N PHE A 65 8.68 -15.61 -12.25
CA PHE A 65 9.64 -16.30 -11.39
C PHE A 65 9.64 -15.71 -9.98
N LEU A 66 9.72 -14.38 -9.86
CA LEU A 66 9.66 -13.70 -8.55
C LEU A 66 8.30 -13.89 -7.87
N ASP A 67 7.19 -13.81 -8.61
CA ASP A 67 5.83 -13.97 -8.07
C ASP A 67 5.63 -15.37 -7.47
N THR A 68 6.13 -16.40 -8.17
CA THR A 68 6.15 -17.78 -7.64
C THR A 68 6.99 -17.87 -6.36
N GLY A 69 8.20 -17.32 -6.36
CA GLY A 69 9.08 -17.34 -5.19
C GLY A 69 8.47 -16.64 -3.96
N LEU A 70 7.88 -15.46 -4.15
CA LEU A 70 7.24 -14.71 -3.07
C LEU A 70 5.99 -15.43 -2.53
N LYS A 71 5.19 -16.05 -3.41
CA LYS A 71 4.05 -16.87 -3.01
C LYS A 71 4.47 -18.07 -2.16
N GLU A 72 5.51 -18.78 -2.58
CA GLU A 72 6.07 -19.91 -1.82
C GLU A 72 6.63 -19.46 -0.47
N LEU A 73 7.36 -18.35 -0.45
CA LEU A 73 7.91 -17.80 0.78
C LEU A 73 6.81 -17.39 1.76
N TYR A 74 5.76 -16.72 1.27
CA TYR A 74 4.62 -16.34 2.10
C TYR A 74 3.92 -17.57 2.69
N ASN A 75 3.74 -18.63 1.89
CA ASN A 75 3.15 -19.88 2.37
C ASN A 75 3.94 -20.52 3.52
N LYS A 76 5.26 -20.35 3.54
CA LYS A 76 6.14 -20.87 4.60
C LYS A 76 6.23 -19.96 5.82
N ARG A 77 6.29 -18.64 5.61
CA ARG A 77 6.64 -17.66 6.66
C ARG A 77 5.45 -16.92 7.24
N LYS A 78 4.39 -16.72 6.44
CA LYS A 78 3.18 -15.96 6.81
C LYS A 78 3.51 -14.59 7.42
N LYS A 79 4.38 -13.83 6.73
CA LYS A 79 4.84 -12.49 7.15
C LYS A 79 4.28 -11.42 6.23
N ASN A 80 3.86 -10.29 6.81
CA ASN A 80 3.25 -9.20 6.07
C ASN A 80 4.25 -8.53 5.11
N LEU A 81 5.53 -8.44 5.48
CA LEU A 81 6.57 -7.92 4.60
C LEU A 81 6.68 -8.72 3.29
N VAL A 82 6.39 -10.04 3.32
CA VAL A 82 6.36 -10.85 2.09
C VAL A 82 5.14 -10.51 1.24
N LEU A 83 3.97 -10.28 1.86
CA LEU A 83 2.78 -9.82 1.16
C LEU A 83 2.98 -8.42 0.57
N TYR A 84 3.62 -7.51 1.29
CA TYR A 84 3.98 -6.19 0.80
C TYR A 84 4.76 -6.29 -0.51
N TRP A 85 5.86 -7.04 -0.53
CA TRP A 85 6.67 -7.21 -1.73
C TRP A 85 5.93 -7.96 -2.84
N SER A 86 5.09 -8.94 -2.48
CA SER A 86 4.21 -9.63 -3.43
C SER A 86 3.19 -8.70 -4.10
N SER A 87 2.66 -7.71 -3.37
CA SER A 87 1.74 -6.69 -3.89
C SER A 87 2.50 -5.65 -4.73
N TYR A 88 3.67 -5.21 -4.28
CA TYR A 88 4.53 -4.29 -5.02
C TYR A 88 5.01 -4.89 -6.36
N LEU A 89 5.35 -6.19 -6.39
CA LEU A 89 5.63 -6.88 -7.66
C LEU A 89 4.42 -6.89 -8.60
N LYS A 90 3.21 -7.07 -8.07
CA LYS A 90 1.97 -7.10 -8.89
C LYS A 90 1.64 -5.74 -9.48
N PHE A 91 1.99 -4.64 -8.79
CA PHE A 91 1.97 -3.30 -9.36
C PHE A 91 2.82 -3.21 -10.63
N TYR A 92 4.09 -3.64 -10.58
CA TYR A 92 4.95 -3.67 -11.77
C TYR A 92 4.48 -4.65 -12.85
N LYS A 93 3.87 -5.78 -12.48
CA LYS A 93 3.19 -6.66 -13.46
C LYS A 93 2.06 -5.91 -14.17
N SER A 94 1.27 -5.11 -13.44
CA SER A 94 0.21 -4.28 -14.03
C SER A 94 0.79 -3.28 -15.05
N ILE A 95 1.85 -2.56 -14.67
CA ILE A 95 2.56 -1.63 -15.57
C ILE A 95 3.10 -2.35 -16.81
N TYR A 96 3.74 -3.51 -16.64
CA TYR A 96 4.23 -4.31 -17.75
C TYR A 96 3.09 -4.68 -18.71
N TYR A 97 1.96 -5.18 -18.20
CA TYR A 97 0.83 -5.56 -19.05
C TYR A 97 0.26 -4.37 -19.84
N LEU A 98 0.22 -3.17 -19.24
CA LEU A 98 -0.16 -1.96 -19.97
C LEU A 98 0.80 -1.64 -21.11
N SER A 99 2.11 -1.81 -20.88
CA SER A 99 3.14 -1.54 -21.89
C SER A 99 3.06 -2.45 -23.11
N VAL A 100 2.43 -3.63 -22.96
CA VAL A 100 2.15 -4.58 -24.04
C VAL A 100 0.67 -4.59 -24.44
N GLU A 101 -0.06 -3.53 -24.09
CA GLU A 101 -1.47 -3.29 -24.43
C GLU A 101 -2.46 -4.35 -23.89
N ASP A 102 -2.05 -5.19 -22.94
CA ASP A 102 -2.93 -6.15 -22.26
C ASP A 102 -3.60 -5.51 -21.04
N LYS A 103 -4.53 -4.60 -21.30
CA LYS A 103 -5.27 -3.87 -20.25
C LYS A 103 -5.99 -4.81 -19.27
N LYS A 104 -6.49 -5.97 -19.75
CA LYS A 104 -7.24 -6.91 -18.91
C LYS A 104 -6.33 -7.59 -17.90
N SER A 105 -5.15 -8.05 -18.33
CA SER A 105 -4.16 -8.63 -17.40
C SER A 105 -3.60 -7.58 -16.46
N ALA A 106 -3.45 -6.33 -16.93
CA ALA A 106 -3.02 -5.22 -16.10
C ALA A 106 -3.98 -4.94 -14.94
N GLU A 107 -5.28 -4.77 -15.23
CA GLU A 107 -6.31 -4.55 -14.23
C GLU A 107 -6.37 -5.72 -13.24
N LYS A 108 -6.38 -6.96 -13.75
CA LYS A 108 -6.40 -8.17 -12.91
C LYS A 108 -5.18 -8.29 -11.99
N ALA A 109 -4.00 -7.86 -12.44
CA ALA A 109 -2.80 -7.87 -11.60
C ALA A 109 -2.90 -6.83 -10.49
N LEU A 110 -3.42 -5.64 -10.81
CA LEU A 110 -3.61 -4.55 -9.85
C LEU A 110 -4.68 -4.90 -8.81
N ASP A 111 -5.84 -5.40 -9.23
CA ASP A 111 -6.94 -5.79 -8.33
C ASP A 111 -6.45 -6.81 -7.31
N LYS A 112 -5.69 -7.82 -7.74
CA LYS A 112 -5.07 -8.78 -6.83
C LYS A 112 -4.09 -8.16 -5.85
N ALA A 113 -3.37 -7.11 -6.25
CA ALA A 113 -2.47 -6.40 -5.36
C ALA A 113 -3.26 -5.62 -4.31
N ILE A 114 -4.33 -4.95 -4.72
CA ILE A 114 -5.25 -4.20 -3.85
C ILE A 114 -5.90 -5.16 -2.85
N ASP A 115 -6.54 -6.22 -3.31
CA ASP A 115 -7.22 -7.21 -2.45
C ASP A 115 -6.25 -7.78 -1.41
N GLN A 116 -5.04 -8.15 -1.84
CA GLN A 116 -4.02 -8.72 -0.95
C GLN A 116 -3.59 -7.75 0.16
N VAL A 117 -3.50 -6.44 -0.14
CA VAL A 117 -3.20 -5.46 0.91
C VAL A 117 -4.46 -5.11 1.70
N GLU A 118 -5.65 -4.98 1.11
CA GLU A 118 -6.90 -4.70 1.83
C GLU A 118 -7.21 -5.78 2.88
N GLU A 119 -6.99 -7.05 2.55
CA GLU A 119 -7.20 -8.22 3.41
C GLU A 119 -6.09 -8.42 4.46
N MET A 120 -4.95 -7.72 4.35
CA MET A 120 -3.83 -7.87 5.29
C MET A 120 -4.24 -7.44 6.71
N GLU A 121 -4.04 -8.30 7.71
CA GLU A 121 -4.25 -7.95 9.11
C GLU A 121 -3.05 -7.19 9.68
N GLY A 122 -3.28 -6.27 10.63
CA GLY A 122 -2.21 -5.55 11.32
C GLY A 122 -1.37 -4.65 10.39
N LYS A 123 -2.01 -4.02 9.40
CA LYS A 123 -1.37 -3.06 8.49
C LYS A 123 -0.61 -1.97 9.24
N ASN A 124 0.57 -1.62 8.76
CA ASN A 124 1.33 -0.48 9.23
C ASN A 124 1.28 0.68 8.22
N SER A 125 2.00 1.76 8.52
CA SER A 125 2.05 2.95 7.67
C SER A 125 2.53 2.67 6.25
N GLU A 126 3.51 1.76 6.07
CA GLU A 126 4.01 1.37 4.74
C GLU A 126 2.92 0.66 3.93
N ASP A 127 2.13 -0.21 4.57
CA ASP A 127 1.04 -0.94 3.92
C ASP A 127 -0.06 0.00 3.43
N TYR A 128 -0.41 1.00 4.24
CA TYR A 128 -1.39 2.01 3.86
C TYR A 128 -0.87 2.92 2.74
N ALA A 129 0.41 3.28 2.75
CA ALA A 129 1.04 4.01 1.64
C ALA A 129 1.01 3.18 0.34
N LEU A 130 1.38 1.90 0.40
CA LEU A 130 1.31 0.99 -0.75
C LEU A 130 -0.13 0.83 -1.24
N LEU A 131 -1.09 0.62 -0.35
CA LEU A 131 -2.50 0.48 -0.71
C LEU A 131 -3.03 1.73 -1.41
N SER A 132 -2.67 2.92 -0.92
CA SER A 132 -3.04 4.19 -1.55
C SER A 132 -2.41 4.35 -2.94
N MET A 133 -1.16 3.91 -3.13
CA MET A 133 -0.52 3.89 -4.45
C MET A 133 -1.26 2.99 -5.43
N LEU A 134 -1.58 1.76 -5.01
CA LEU A 134 -2.28 0.78 -5.85
C LEU A 134 -3.69 1.27 -6.24
N GLN A 135 -4.43 1.83 -5.28
CA GLN A 135 -5.76 2.39 -5.52
C GLN A 135 -5.70 3.66 -6.38
N GLY A 136 -4.71 4.53 -6.19
CA GLY A 136 -4.48 5.68 -7.07
C GLY A 136 -4.22 5.23 -8.51
N PHE A 137 -3.36 4.23 -8.70
CA PHE A 137 -3.11 3.66 -10.02
C PHE A 137 -4.37 3.04 -10.66
N SER A 138 -5.37 2.63 -9.87
CA SER A 138 -6.62 2.05 -10.39
C SER A 138 -7.48 3.03 -11.21
N PHE A 139 -7.25 4.34 -11.09
CA PHE A 139 -8.01 5.37 -11.82
C PHE A 139 -7.98 5.18 -13.33
N GLN A 140 -6.87 4.70 -13.89
CA GLN A 140 -6.77 4.47 -15.34
C GLN A 140 -7.64 3.31 -15.86
N PHE A 141 -8.10 2.44 -14.96
CA PHE A 141 -9.02 1.33 -15.27
C PHE A 141 -10.48 1.69 -14.98
N SER A 142 -10.72 2.63 -14.07
CA SER A 142 -12.04 3.03 -13.62
C SER A 142 -12.50 4.36 -14.22
N THR A 143 -13.61 4.37 -14.97
CA THR A 143 -14.22 5.61 -15.48
C THR A 143 -15.55 5.93 -14.79
N GLY A 144 -15.93 7.20 -14.82
CA GLY A 144 -17.26 7.66 -14.39
C GLY A 144 -17.49 7.60 -12.88
N LEU A 145 -18.60 6.98 -12.46
CA LEU A 145 -19.14 7.06 -11.09
C LEU A 145 -18.23 6.46 -10.00
N LYS A 146 -17.24 5.62 -10.37
CA LYS A 146 -16.30 5.01 -9.40
C LYS A 146 -15.22 5.98 -8.91
N ALA A 147 -14.89 7.00 -9.70
CA ALA A 147 -13.75 7.87 -9.42
C ALA A 147 -13.80 8.56 -8.04
N PRO A 148 -14.93 9.14 -7.58
CA PRO A 148 -15.00 9.75 -6.25
C PRO A 148 -14.79 8.75 -5.09
N PHE A 149 -15.21 7.50 -5.26
CA PHE A 149 -15.03 6.46 -4.24
C PHE A 149 -13.56 6.03 -4.12
N ILE A 150 -12.87 5.92 -5.26
CA ILE A 150 -11.43 5.62 -5.30
C ILE A 150 -10.65 6.77 -4.65
N ALA A 151 -10.95 8.03 -5.01
CA ALA A 151 -10.31 9.20 -4.40
C ALA A 151 -10.44 9.21 -2.87
N LYS A 152 -11.65 8.92 -2.37
CA LYS A 152 -11.89 8.82 -0.93
C LYS A 152 -11.05 7.71 -0.27
N LYS A 153 -11.00 6.51 -0.87
CA LYS A 153 -10.17 5.40 -0.34
C LYS A 153 -8.69 5.77 -0.31
N VAL A 154 -8.18 6.37 -1.38
CA VAL A 154 -6.80 6.87 -1.51
C VAL A 154 -6.45 7.83 -0.37
N ASN A 155 -7.29 8.84 -0.13
CA ASN A 155 -7.06 9.85 0.90
C ASN A 155 -7.14 9.26 2.31
N ASN A 156 -8.16 8.43 2.58
CA ASN A 156 -8.28 7.75 3.87
C ASN A 156 -7.03 6.90 4.19
N ASN A 157 -6.47 6.21 3.20
CA ASN A 157 -5.27 5.40 3.39
C ASN A 157 -4.01 6.26 3.61
N ILE A 158 -3.90 7.41 2.94
CA ILE A 158 -2.81 8.38 3.22
C ILE A 158 -2.91 8.92 4.65
N GLU A 159 -4.12 9.28 5.09
CA GLU A 159 -4.36 9.76 6.46
C GLU A 159 -3.97 8.70 7.49
N LEU A 160 -4.42 7.45 7.32
CA LEU A 160 -4.03 6.34 8.19
C LEU A 160 -2.52 6.09 8.19
N ALA A 161 -1.85 6.23 7.04
CA ALA A 161 -0.40 6.12 6.98
C ALA A 161 0.28 7.20 7.82
N PHE A 162 -0.17 8.46 7.74
CA PHE A 162 0.37 9.56 8.55
C PHE A 162 0.06 9.44 10.05
N GLU A 163 -1.13 8.94 10.41
CA GLU A 163 -1.51 8.68 11.79
C GLU A 163 -0.60 7.63 12.45
N LEU A 164 -0.24 6.58 11.71
CA LEU A 164 0.64 5.52 12.18
C LEU A 164 2.13 5.91 12.16
N ASP A 165 2.54 6.72 11.18
CA ASP A 165 3.92 7.19 11.05
C ASP A 165 3.97 8.52 10.29
N SER A 166 4.07 9.62 11.03
CA SER A 166 4.08 10.98 10.47
C SER A 166 5.33 11.33 9.67
N ILE A 167 6.34 10.46 9.64
CA ILE A 167 7.54 10.60 8.80
C ILE A 167 7.62 9.49 7.73
N ASN A 168 6.48 8.87 7.44
CA ASN A 168 6.10 8.10 6.26
C ASN A 168 6.55 8.72 4.92
N ILE A 169 7.79 8.56 4.45
CA ILE A 169 8.22 9.14 3.16
C ILE A 169 7.44 8.59 1.96
N ARG A 170 7.07 7.30 1.93
CA ARG A 170 6.21 6.71 0.88
C ARG A 170 4.83 7.33 0.93
N ALA A 171 4.28 7.53 2.13
CA ALA A 171 2.99 8.20 2.29
C ALA A 171 3.01 9.64 1.75
N TYR A 172 4.09 10.39 1.98
CA TYR A 172 4.27 11.71 1.37
C TYR A 172 4.42 11.65 -0.16
N CYS A 173 5.24 10.74 -0.68
CA CYS A 173 5.42 10.55 -2.12
C CYS A 173 4.10 10.20 -2.82
N VAL A 174 3.37 9.20 -2.29
CA VAL A 174 2.07 8.76 -2.82
C VAL A 174 1.04 9.87 -2.71
N SER A 175 1.04 10.65 -1.62
CA SER A 175 0.14 11.79 -1.47
C SER A 175 0.40 12.86 -2.52
N ALA A 176 1.66 13.20 -2.81
CA ALA A 176 1.99 14.16 -3.85
C ALA A 176 1.58 13.66 -5.24
N ASN A 177 1.93 12.42 -5.57
CA ASN A 177 1.60 11.78 -6.84
C ASN A 177 0.08 11.72 -7.07
N ASN A 178 -0.67 11.20 -6.09
CA ASN A 178 -2.13 11.08 -6.23
C ASN A 178 -2.82 12.44 -6.31
N ASP A 179 -2.34 13.45 -5.56
CA ASP A 179 -2.87 14.81 -5.63
C ASP A 179 -2.60 15.46 -7.00
N PHE A 180 -1.43 15.22 -7.60
CA PHE A 180 -1.07 15.72 -8.92
C PHE A 180 -1.96 15.15 -10.02
N TYR A 181 -2.22 13.84 -10.01
CA TYR A 181 -3.07 13.18 -11.00
C TYR A 181 -4.57 13.30 -10.73
N THR A 182 -4.97 13.78 -9.56
CA THR A 182 -6.37 14.06 -9.24
C THR A 182 -6.81 15.37 -9.92
N PRO A 183 -7.88 15.39 -10.73
CA PRO A 183 -8.39 16.64 -11.30
C PRO A 183 -8.76 17.67 -10.23
N GLU A 184 -8.52 18.95 -10.47
CA GLU A 184 -8.84 20.06 -9.54
C GLU A 184 -10.31 20.05 -9.07
N LYS A 185 -11.25 19.71 -9.96
CA LYS A 185 -12.68 19.60 -9.61
C LYS A 185 -13.00 18.53 -8.56
N TYR A 186 -12.06 17.61 -8.32
CA TYR A 186 -12.12 16.59 -7.27
C TYR A 186 -11.16 16.90 -6.11
N GLY A 187 -10.57 18.10 -6.08
CA GLY A 187 -9.72 18.58 -5.00
C GLY A 187 -8.23 18.28 -5.16
N GLY A 188 -7.77 17.92 -6.37
CA GLY A 188 -6.34 17.71 -6.62
C GLY A 188 -5.53 19.00 -6.78
N GLY A 189 -4.22 18.85 -6.86
CA GLY A 189 -3.25 19.94 -7.03
C GLY A 189 -3.02 20.82 -5.80
N GLN A 190 -3.51 20.44 -4.61
CA GLN A 190 -3.47 21.29 -3.41
C GLN A 190 -2.22 21.10 -2.54
N VAL A 191 -1.63 19.91 -2.56
CA VAL A 191 -0.55 19.50 -1.64
C VAL A 191 0.67 18.92 -2.36
N VAL A 192 0.65 18.80 -3.70
CA VAL A 192 1.75 18.24 -4.52
C VAL A 192 3.12 18.73 -4.06
N GLU A 193 3.42 20.02 -4.19
CA GLU A 193 4.74 20.58 -3.90
C GLU A 193 5.14 20.36 -2.44
N LYS A 194 4.22 20.68 -1.51
CA LYS A 194 4.47 20.53 -0.07
C LYS A 194 4.85 19.10 0.30
N HIS A 195 4.12 18.11 -0.23
CA HIS A 195 4.33 16.71 0.11
C HIS A 195 5.52 16.12 -0.65
N ALA A 196 5.77 16.51 -1.90
CA ALA A 196 6.97 16.12 -2.65
C ALA A 196 8.24 16.63 -1.96
N LEU A 197 8.30 17.92 -1.61
CA LEU A 197 9.42 18.50 -0.86
C LEU A 197 9.62 17.82 0.49
N LYS A 198 8.52 17.47 1.18
CA LYS A 198 8.60 16.74 2.44
C LYS A 198 9.18 15.34 2.25
N ALA A 199 8.75 14.59 1.24
CA ALA A 199 9.31 13.29 0.89
C ALA A 199 10.82 13.40 0.61
N ILE A 200 11.23 14.35 -0.23
CA ILE A 200 12.65 14.60 -0.56
C ILE A 200 13.49 14.89 0.69
N SER A 201 12.94 15.64 1.66
CA SER A 201 13.65 16.02 2.89
C SER A 201 13.92 14.86 3.85
N LEU A 202 13.19 13.75 3.73
CA LEU A 202 13.26 12.61 4.65
C LEU A 202 14.30 11.58 4.19
N PRO A 203 14.86 10.77 5.10
CA PRO A 203 15.67 9.63 4.72
C PRO A 203 14.80 8.56 4.05
N GLU A 204 15.36 7.84 3.07
CA GLU A 204 14.67 6.74 2.38
C GLU A 204 14.26 5.62 3.32
N GLN A 205 15.03 5.38 4.38
CA GLN A 205 14.73 4.35 5.36
C GLN A 205 15.11 4.83 6.76
N LYS A 206 14.30 4.46 7.75
CA LYS A 206 14.67 4.65 9.17
C LYS A 206 15.81 3.71 9.58
N ILE A 207 15.77 2.48 9.09
CA ILE A 207 16.80 1.46 9.30
C ILE A 207 17.27 1.03 7.92
N LYS A 208 18.50 1.42 7.56
CA LYS A 208 19.07 1.08 6.25
C LYS A 208 19.28 -0.42 6.12
N ASN A 209 18.63 -1.06 5.15
CA ASN A 209 18.82 -2.47 4.78
C ASN A 209 18.10 -2.83 3.46
N ASP A 210 18.43 -3.99 2.90
CA ASP A 210 17.97 -4.40 1.57
C ASP A 210 16.61 -5.15 1.56
N TYR A 211 15.94 -5.28 2.72
CA TYR A 211 14.70 -6.04 2.90
C TYR A 211 13.49 -5.12 3.10
N LEU A 212 13.71 -3.92 3.66
CA LEU A 212 12.67 -2.92 3.90
C LEU A 212 12.47 -2.03 2.66
N PRO A 213 11.28 -1.43 2.50
CA PRO A 213 11.01 -0.52 1.37
C PRO A 213 11.94 0.70 1.38
N SER A 214 12.50 1.06 0.23
CA SER A 214 13.31 2.29 0.05
C SER A 214 12.77 3.22 -1.05
N TRP A 215 11.86 2.74 -1.90
CA TRP A 215 11.20 3.51 -2.97
C TRP A 215 10.46 4.76 -2.46
N GLY A 216 10.18 5.69 -3.36
CA GLY A 216 9.36 6.89 -3.12
C GLY A 216 10.16 8.17 -2.93
N LYS A 217 11.48 8.11 -2.77
CA LYS A 217 12.30 9.33 -2.74
C LYS A 217 12.64 9.81 -4.14
N GLU A 218 13.07 8.91 -5.02
CA GLU A 218 13.40 9.23 -6.41
C GLU A 218 12.13 9.67 -7.15
N GLU A 219 11.03 8.96 -6.94
CA GLU A 219 9.71 9.23 -7.50
C GLU A 219 9.06 10.52 -6.96
N ALA A 220 9.60 11.12 -5.89
CA ALA A 220 9.16 12.43 -5.42
C ALA A 220 9.84 13.59 -6.15
N TYR A 221 10.87 13.33 -6.97
CA TYR A 221 11.49 14.32 -7.85
C TYR A 221 10.82 14.41 -9.23
N GLU A 222 10.04 13.41 -9.62
CA GLU A 222 9.30 13.34 -10.88
C GLU A 222 8.06 14.24 -10.86
#